data_AF-A0AAU7F8D1-F1
#
_entry.id   AF-A0AAU7F8D1-F1
#
_cell.length_a   1.000
_cell.length_b   1.000
_cell.length_c   1.000
_cell.angle_alpha   90.00
_cell.angle_beta   90.00
_cell.angle_gamma   90.00
#
_symmetry.space_group_name_H-M   'P 1'
#
loop_
_entity.id
_entity.type
_entity.pdbx_description
1 polymer ?
#
loop_
_entity_poly.entity_id
_entity_poly.type
_entity_poly.pdbx_seq_one_letter_code
_entity_poly.pdbx_strand_id
1 'polypeptide(L)'
;MNPALYNSTWLLLGWAVMGFALWHALRAENWSRIAPTHVTSWLAACVIILLSWQLRAQIQSGIAFHVLGSTALCLIAGQHRALLGMAAVVLISALFGHLDWTQIGLVWLLKAAVPIWICSLLLAWAQKKLVHNYFVYIFLNSFGAAALGMWVFGLLHCLVLASSGSYEWGFLQEEILPYYFLMGWPEAFATGLNLTLLVVWQPQWVSSFDDRKYLQKHD
;
A
#
# COMPACT_ATOMS: atom_id res chain seq x y z
N MET A 1 17.67 25.46 10.86
CA MET A 1 16.50 24.59 11.10
C MET A 1 15.95 24.22 9.75
N ASN A 2 15.92 22.93 9.41
CA ASN A 2 15.27 22.49 8.17
C ASN A 2 13.78 22.88 8.29
N PRO A 3 13.19 23.65 7.35
CA PRO A 3 11.77 23.98 7.43
C PRO A 3 10.96 22.68 7.54
N ALA A 4 9.95 22.68 8.41
CA ALA A 4 9.11 21.50 8.60
C ALA A 4 8.42 21.17 7.26
N LEU A 5 8.70 19.99 6.72
CA LEU A 5 8.21 19.51 5.42
C LEU A 5 6.68 19.34 5.38
N TYR A 6 6.06 19.13 6.53
CA TYR A 6 4.62 18.98 6.66
C TYR A 6 4.14 19.87 7.80
N ASN A 7 2.97 20.46 7.64
CA ASN A 7 2.36 21.21 8.75
C ASN A 7 2.02 20.26 9.92
N SER A 8 1.94 20.82 11.13
CA SER A 8 1.64 20.04 12.34
C SER A 8 0.27 19.37 12.30
N THR A 9 -0.71 19.98 11.63
CA THR A 9 -2.07 19.44 11.46
C THR A 9 -2.06 18.10 10.73
N TRP A 10 -1.32 17.97 9.62
CA TRP A 10 -1.20 16.74 8.86
C TRP A 10 -0.47 15.65 9.63
N LEU A 11 0.56 16.01 10.40
CA LEU A 11 1.28 15.08 11.26
C LEU A 11 0.36 14.52 12.36
N LEU A 12 -0.37 15.39 13.06
CA LEU A 12 -1.32 14.99 14.10
C LEU A 12 -2.48 14.16 13.53
N LEU A 13 -3.02 14.56 12.38
CA LEU A 13 -4.08 13.81 11.70
C LEU A 13 -3.58 12.43 11.26
N GLY A 14 -2.37 12.33 10.72
CA GLY A 14 -1.74 11.06 10.37
C GLY A 14 -1.66 10.12 11.57
N TRP A 15 -1.20 10.61 12.73
CA TRP A 15 -1.16 9.82 13.97
C TRP A 15 -2.54 9.42 14.48
N ALA A 16 -3.51 10.34 14.48
CA ALA A 16 -4.86 10.04 14.94
C ALA A 16 -5.53 8.96 14.07
N VAL A 17 -5.44 9.09 12.74
CA VAL A 17 -5.99 8.12 11.80
C VAL A 17 -5.27 6.78 11.91
N MET A 18 -3.93 6.78 12.01
CA MET A 18 -3.17 5.55 12.21
C MET A 18 -3.56 4.85 13.51
N GLY A 19 -3.60 5.57 14.63
CA GLY A 19 -3.99 5.00 15.92
C GLY A 19 -5.37 4.34 15.88
N PHE A 20 -6.37 5.03 15.31
CA PHE A 20 -7.72 4.49 15.15
C PHE A 20 -7.76 3.27 14.21
N ALA A 21 -7.11 3.36 13.05
CA ALA A 21 -7.12 2.29 12.06
C ALA A 21 -6.38 1.03 12.54
N LEU A 22 -5.24 1.18 13.23
CA LEU A 22 -4.52 0.06 13.82
C LEU A 22 -5.29 -0.56 14.99
N TRP A 23 -5.92 0.25 15.83
CA TRP A 23 -6.82 -0.25 16.88
C TRP A 23 -7.98 -1.06 16.30
N HIS A 24 -8.63 -0.55 15.25
CA HIS A 24 -9.70 -1.26 14.57
C HIS A 24 -9.18 -2.56 13.92
N ALA A 25 -8.03 -2.52 13.24
CA ALA A 25 -7.42 -3.68 12.61
C ALA A 25 -7.06 -4.78 13.63
N LEU A 26 -6.51 -4.40 14.80
CA LEU A 26 -6.21 -5.33 15.89
C LEU A 26 -7.46 -6.02 16.44
N ARG A 27 -8.60 -5.31 16.50
CA ARG A 27 -9.87 -5.86 17.02
C ARG A 27 -10.65 -6.67 15.99
N ALA A 28 -10.56 -6.31 14.71
CA ALA A 28 -11.32 -6.95 13.64
C ALA A 28 -10.72 -8.30 13.22
N GLU A 29 -9.40 -8.49 13.40
CA GLU A 29 -8.73 -9.72 13.01
C GLU A 29 -8.93 -10.83 14.06
N ASN A 30 -9.28 -12.04 13.61
CA ASN A 30 -9.38 -13.20 14.50
C ASN A 30 -8.04 -13.93 14.62
N TRP A 31 -7.16 -13.41 15.48
CA TRP A 31 -5.79 -13.89 15.69
C TRP A 31 -5.67 -15.39 15.94
N SER A 32 -6.64 -15.98 16.63
CA SER A 32 -6.64 -17.42 16.96
C SER A 32 -6.82 -18.34 15.76
N ARG A 33 -7.31 -17.81 14.63
CA ARG A 33 -7.67 -18.59 13.42
C ARG A 33 -6.77 -18.32 12.23
N ILE A 34 -5.70 -17.55 12.41
CA ILE A 34 -4.77 -17.27 11.31
C ILE A 34 -3.96 -18.54 11.05
N ALA A 35 -4.09 -19.11 9.86
CA ALA A 35 -3.30 -20.26 9.44
C ALA A 35 -1.80 -19.92 9.46
N PRO A 36 -0.91 -20.84 9.86
CA PRO A 36 0.54 -20.60 9.87
C PRO A 36 1.08 -20.12 8.51
N THR A 37 0.54 -20.64 7.40
CA THR A 37 0.92 -20.21 6.05
C THR A 37 0.61 -18.73 5.78
N HIS A 38 -0.51 -18.20 6.28
CA HIS A 38 -0.87 -16.80 6.15
C HIS A 38 0.00 -15.89 7.01
N VAL A 39 0.45 -16.35 8.19
CA VAL A 39 1.42 -15.60 8.99
C VAL A 39 2.76 -15.52 8.26
N THR A 40 3.24 -16.66 7.73
CA THR A 40 4.48 -16.71 6.96
C THR A 40 4.43 -15.80 5.74
N SER A 41 3.37 -15.88 4.92
CA SER A 41 3.25 -15.05 3.72
C SER A 41 3.13 -13.56 4.05
N TRP A 42 2.38 -13.21 5.10
CA TRP A 42 2.26 -11.84 5.59
C TRP A 42 3.61 -11.25 6.02
N LEU A 43 4.34 -11.95 6.89
CA LEU A 43 5.64 -11.48 7.38
C LEU A 43 6.70 -11.47 6.27
N ALA A 44 6.73 -12.49 5.42
CA ALA A 44 7.63 -12.53 4.27
C ALA A 44 7.39 -11.35 3.32
N ALA A 45 6.12 -11.04 3.02
CA ALA A 45 5.78 -9.88 2.21
C ALA A 45 6.20 -8.55 2.88
N CYS A 46 6.05 -8.41 4.20
CA CYS A 46 6.55 -7.22 4.92
C CYS A 46 8.08 -7.07 4.78
N VAL A 47 8.84 -8.15 4.89
CA VAL A 47 10.30 -8.14 4.72
C VAL A 47 10.68 -7.76 3.29
N ILE A 48 10.03 -8.35 2.28
CA ILE A 48 10.28 -8.01 0.87
C ILE A 48 9.99 -6.53 0.60
N ILE A 49 8.91 -5.99 1.14
CA ILE A 49 8.57 -4.56 1.00
C ILE A 49 9.64 -3.70 1.67
N LEU A 50 10.06 -4.04 2.89
CA LEU A 50 11.12 -3.32 3.60
C LEU A 50 12.43 -3.30 2.80
N LEU A 51 12.81 -4.43 2.19
CA LEU A 51 13.98 -4.52 1.31
C LEU A 51 13.80 -3.70 0.03
N SER A 52 12.62 -3.73 -0.58
CA SER A 52 12.33 -2.93 -1.77
C SER A 52 12.42 -1.42 -1.51
N TRP A 53 12.05 -0.96 -0.31
CA TRP A 53 12.14 0.44 0.08
C TRP A 53 13.58 0.92 0.29
N GLN A 54 14.56 0.00 0.37
CA GLN A 54 15.98 0.36 0.35
C GLN A 54 16.42 0.85 -1.03
N LEU A 55 15.73 0.40 -2.10
CA LEU A 55 15.97 0.80 -3.49
C LEU A 55 15.21 2.09 -3.83
N ARG A 56 15.36 3.13 -2.99
CA ARG A 56 14.68 4.42 -3.16
C ARG A 56 15.54 5.42 -3.93
N ALA A 57 14.94 6.11 -4.89
CA ALA A 57 15.53 7.28 -5.53
C ALA A 57 14.96 8.53 -4.86
N GLN A 58 15.77 9.22 -4.06
CA GLN A 58 15.39 10.50 -3.46
C GLN A 58 15.86 11.65 -4.34
N ILE A 59 14.91 12.44 -4.83
CA ILE A 59 15.19 13.57 -5.74
C ILE A 59 15.15 14.89 -4.98
N GLN A 60 14.21 15.02 -4.03
CA GLN A 60 14.09 16.20 -3.16
C GLN A 60 13.78 15.81 -1.71
N SER A 61 13.82 16.79 -0.80
CA SER A 61 13.45 16.57 0.60
C SER A 61 12.00 16.07 0.70
N GLY A 62 11.78 14.91 1.31
CA GLY A 62 10.43 14.32 1.40
C GLY A 62 9.91 13.63 0.14
N ILE A 63 10.56 13.83 -1.01
CA ILE A 63 10.13 13.28 -2.29
C ILE A 63 11.11 12.17 -2.70
N ALA A 64 10.69 10.93 -2.45
CA ALA A 64 11.40 9.72 -2.84
C ALA A 64 10.47 8.78 -3.60
N PHE A 65 10.98 8.21 -4.69
CA PHE A 65 10.27 7.28 -5.56
C PHE A 65 10.76 5.85 -5.31
N HIS A 66 9.81 4.94 -5.12
CA HIS A 66 9.97 3.49 -4.97
C HIS A 66 8.59 2.85 -5.10
N VAL A 67 8.58 1.54 -5.32
CA VAL A 67 7.37 0.70 -5.27
C VAL A 67 6.87 0.66 -3.81
N LEU A 68 5.57 0.84 -3.60
CA LEU A 68 4.93 0.83 -2.27
C LEU A 68 4.74 -0.59 -1.76
N GLY A 69 4.24 -1.50 -2.60
CA GLY A 69 3.92 -2.89 -2.23
C GLY A 69 2.71 -3.05 -1.32
N SER A 70 2.02 -1.95 -0.99
CA SER A 70 0.89 -1.95 -0.05
C SER A 70 -0.33 -2.68 -0.60
N THR A 71 -0.59 -2.56 -1.91
CA THR A 71 -1.64 -3.33 -2.59
C THR A 71 -1.31 -4.82 -2.60
N ALA A 72 -0.07 -5.20 -2.90
CA ALA A 72 0.37 -6.59 -2.83
C ALA A 72 0.17 -7.17 -1.43
N LEU A 73 0.59 -6.45 -0.39
CA LEU A 73 0.38 -6.86 1.00
C LEU A 73 -1.09 -6.98 1.36
N CYS A 74 -1.94 -6.07 0.88
CA CYS A 74 -3.39 -6.12 1.07
C CYS A 74 -3.98 -7.42 0.51
N LEU A 75 -3.56 -7.84 -0.69
CA LEU A 75 -4.07 -9.06 -1.32
C LEU A 75 -3.52 -10.32 -0.64
N ILE A 76 -2.23 -10.32 -0.27
CA ILE A 76 -1.56 -11.45 0.37
C ILE A 76 -2.10 -11.65 1.78
N ALA A 77 -2.08 -10.60 2.61
CA ALA A 77 -2.37 -10.69 4.03
C ALA A 77 -3.80 -10.29 4.39
N GLY A 78 -4.56 -9.65 3.50
CA GLY A 78 -5.86 -9.07 3.83
C GLY A 78 -5.72 -7.69 4.47
N GLN A 79 -6.79 -6.90 4.43
CA GLN A 79 -6.77 -5.48 4.80
C GLN A 79 -6.17 -5.21 6.19
N HIS A 80 -6.69 -5.86 7.24
CA HIS A 80 -6.29 -5.55 8.63
C HIS A 80 -4.83 -5.90 8.91
N ARG A 81 -4.38 -7.08 8.47
CA ARG A 81 -2.98 -7.50 8.62
C ARG A 81 -2.05 -6.65 7.77
N ALA A 82 -2.45 -6.25 6.57
CA ALA A 82 -1.66 -5.35 5.74
C ALA A 82 -1.46 -3.98 6.39
N LEU A 83 -2.49 -3.40 7.02
CA LEU A 83 -2.39 -2.14 7.77
C LEU A 83 -1.35 -2.25 8.90
N LEU A 84 -1.39 -3.35 9.66
CA LEU A 84 -0.44 -3.63 10.75
C LEU A 84 0.98 -3.89 10.24
N GLY A 85 1.10 -4.67 9.16
CA GLY A 85 2.38 -4.98 8.52
C GLY A 85 3.06 -3.72 7.99
N MET A 86 2.30 -2.86 7.31
CA MET A 86 2.84 -1.58 6.84
C MET A 86 3.20 -0.62 7.98
N ALA A 87 2.50 -0.68 9.12
CA ALA A 87 2.89 0.10 10.31
C ALA A 87 4.27 -0.35 10.80
N ALA A 88 4.53 -1.66 10.83
CA ALA A 88 5.85 -2.20 11.15
C ALA A 88 6.90 -1.79 10.10
N VAL A 89 6.61 -1.88 8.80
CA VAL A 89 7.52 -1.46 7.72
C VAL A 89 7.92 0.01 7.84
N VAL A 90 6.95 0.91 8.07
CA VAL A 90 7.21 2.35 8.24
C VAL A 90 8.00 2.63 9.52
N LEU A 91 7.65 1.97 10.63
CA LEU A 91 8.38 2.11 11.90
C LEU A 91 9.84 1.65 11.76
N ILE A 92 10.08 0.50 11.14
CA ILE A 92 11.43 -0.02 10.90
C ILE A 92 12.21 0.90 9.96
N SER A 93 11.55 1.49 8.95
CA SER A 93 12.18 2.50 8.10
C SER A 93 12.61 3.74 8.90
N ALA A 94 11.78 4.21 9.84
CA ALA A 94 12.16 5.30 10.74
C ALA A 94 13.34 4.92 11.65
N LEU A 95 13.39 3.68 12.14
CA LEU A 95 14.52 3.16 12.92
C LEU A 95 15.84 3.14 12.12
N PHE A 96 15.79 2.89 10.81
CA PHE A 96 16.95 3.00 9.92
C PHE A 96 17.30 4.45 9.53
N GLY A 97 16.66 5.45 10.12
CA GLY A 97 16.94 6.87 9.86
C GLY A 97 16.42 7.35 8.51
N HIS A 98 15.53 6.58 7.86
CA HIS A 98 14.96 6.92 6.56
C HIS A 98 13.77 7.88 6.64
N LEU A 99 13.22 8.08 7.83
CA LEU A 99 12.01 8.84 8.10
C LEU A 99 12.09 9.46 9.50
N ASP A 100 11.68 10.73 9.64
CA ASP A 100 11.52 11.37 10.95
C ASP A 100 10.32 10.76 11.70
N TRP A 101 10.48 10.52 13.00
CA TRP A 101 9.46 9.92 13.86
C TRP A 101 8.12 10.65 13.84
N THR A 102 8.15 11.98 13.74
CA THR A 102 6.93 12.81 13.67
C THR A 102 6.10 12.49 12.42
N GLN A 103 6.74 12.02 11.35
CA GLN A 103 6.13 11.78 10.04
C GLN A 103 5.55 10.37 9.89
N ILE A 104 5.80 9.45 10.84
CA ILE A 104 5.37 8.04 10.76
C ILE A 104 3.88 7.92 10.44
N GLY A 105 3.02 8.61 11.19
CA GLY A 105 1.56 8.52 11.01
C GLY A 105 1.10 8.97 9.63
N LEU A 106 1.65 10.09 9.13
CA LEU A 106 1.30 10.65 7.82
C LEU A 106 1.83 9.78 6.68
N VAL A 107 3.08 9.32 6.77
CA VAL A 107 3.67 8.45 5.74
C VAL A 107 2.94 7.11 5.70
N TRP A 108 2.60 6.53 6.84
CA TRP A 108 1.78 5.33 6.90
C TRP A 108 0.39 5.56 6.28
N LEU A 109 -0.27 6.67 6.61
CA LEU A 109 -1.58 7.00 6.03
C LEU A 109 -1.53 7.06 4.50
N LEU A 110 -0.57 7.83 3.96
CA LEU A 110 -0.46 8.06 2.52
C LEU A 110 0.07 6.85 1.75
N LYS A 111 1.17 6.23 2.21
CA LYS A 111 1.83 5.14 1.48
C LYS A 111 1.22 3.77 1.72
N ALA A 112 0.55 3.57 2.86
CA ALA A 112 -0.01 2.28 3.24
C ALA A 112 -1.54 2.28 3.24
N ALA A 113 -2.14 3.07 4.13
CA ALA A 113 -3.57 2.96 4.38
C ALA A 113 -4.42 3.32 3.16
N VAL A 114 -4.08 4.41 2.46
CA VAL A 114 -4.79 4.83 1.24
C VAL A 114 -4.76 3.74 0.15
N PRO A 115 -3.60 3.22 -0.31
CA PRO A 115 -3.58 2.12 -1.28
C PRO A 115 -4.29 0.86 -0.81
N ILE A 116 -4.16 0.50 0.47
CA ILE A 116 -4.82 -0.69 1.05
C ILE A 116 -6.34 -0.55 1.01
N TRP A 117 -6.88 0.62 1.36
CA TRP A 117 -8.32 0.85 1.32
C TRP A 117 -8.85 0.88 -0.10
N ILE A 118 -8.12 1.50 -1.04
CA ILE A 118 -8.47 1.45 -2.47
C ILE A 118 -8.52 0.02 -2.96
N CYS A 119 -7.49 -0.78 -2.68
CA CYS A 119 -7.43 -2.20 -3.04
C CYS A 119 -8.62 -2.98 -2.46
N SER A 120 -8.89 -2.79 -1.17
CA SER A 120 -9.98 -3.49 -0.47
C SER A 120 -11.35 -3.12 -1.03
N LEU A 121 -11.57 -1.84 -1.35
CA LEU A 121 -12.80 -1.35 -1.99
C LEU A 121 -12.98 -1.91 -3.40
N LEU A 122 -11.93 -1.88 -4.22
CA LEU A 122 -11.96 -2.44 -5.57
C LEU A 122 -12.22 -3.95 -5.54
N LEU A 123 -11.54 -4.68 -4.66
CA LEU A 123 -11.74 -6.12 -4.48
C LEU A 123 -13.18 -6.43 -4.06
N ALA A 124 -13.70 -5.73 -3.05
CA ALA A 124 -15.08 -5.91 -2.59
C ALA A 124 -16.11 -5.55 -3.68
N TRP A 125 -15.84 -4.52 -4.48
CA TRP A 125 -16.68 -4.15 -5.62
C TRP A 125 -16.65 -5.23 -6.70
N ALA A 126 -15.46 -5.70 -7.09
CA ALA A 126 -15.27 -6.73 -8.10
C ALA A 126 -15.98 -8.03 -7.70
N GLN A 127 -15.82 -8.48 -6.46
CA GLN A 127 -16.48 -9.69 -5.95
C GLN A 127 -18.02 -9.58 -5.92
N LYS A 128 -18.56 -8.36 -5.79
CA LYS A 128 -20.01 -8.13 -5.78
C LYS A 128 -20.61 -7.93 -7.18
N LYS A 129 -19.84 -7.41 -8.13
CA LYS A 129 -20.34 -6.91 -9.42
C LYS A 129 -19.82 -7.66 -10.64
N LEU A 130 -18.71 -8.36 -10.52
CA LEU A 130 -18.08 -9.08 -11.62
C LEU A 130 -18.12 -10.59 -11.38
N VAL A 131 -17.95 -11.35 -12.47
CA VAL A 131 -17.79 -12.79 -12.38
C VAL A 131 -16.50 -13.11 -11.64
N HIS A 132 -16.53 -14.14 -10.80
CA HIS A 132 -15.37 -14.62 -10.06
C HIS A 132 -14.42 -15.34 -11.03
N ASN A 133 -13.66 -14.57 -11.79
CA ASN A 133 -12.72 -15.06 -12.79
C ASN A 133 -11.29 -14.66 -12.42
N TYR A 134 -10.36 -15.60 -12.61
CA TYR A 134 -8.93 -15.38 -12.42
C TYR A 134 -8.39 -14.08 -13.05
N PHE A 135 -8.74 -13.80 -14.31
CA PHE A 135 -8.27 -12.60 -15.02
C PHE A 135 -8.81 -11.31 -14.42
N VAL A 136 -10.05 -11.31 -13.93
CA VAL A 136 -10.60 -10.15 -13.21
C VAL A 136 -9.78 -9.91 -11.95
N TYR A 137 -9.50 -10.96 -11.18
CA TYR A 137 -8.69 -10.83 -9.97
C TYR A 137 -7.29 -10.27 -10.28
N ILE A 138 -6.59 -10.83 -11.26
CA ILE A 138 -5.25 -10.38 -11.62
C ILE A 138 -5.25 -8.97 -12.22
N PHE A 139 -5.99 -8.71 -13.30
CA PHE A 139 -5.89 -7.44 -14.02
C PHE A 139 -6.54 -6.27 -13.26
N LEU A 140 -7.68 -6.49 -12.61
CA LEU A 140 -8.36 -5.41 -11.90
C LEU A 140 -7.82 -5.25 -10.47
N ASN A 141 -7.81 -6.32 -9.68
CA ASN A 141 -7.51 -6.22 -8.25
C ASN A 141 -6.00 -6.20 -7.95
N SER A 142 -5.16 -6.81 -8.81
CA SER A 142 -3.71 -6.76 -8.64
C SER A 142 -3.08 -5.62 -9.45
N PHE A 143 -3.14 -5.64 -10.78
CA PHE A 143 -2.52 -4.59 -11.63
C PHE A 143 -3.23 -3.24 -11.47
N GLY A 144 -4.54 -3.20 -11.70
CA GLY A 144 -5.32 -1.96 -11.70
C GLY A 144 -5.33 -1.26 -10.34
N ALA A 145 -5.61 -2.00 -9.25
CA ALA A 145 -5.63 -1.42 -7.91
C ALA A 145 -4.24 -0.94 -7.45
N ALA A 146 -3.16 -1.57 -7.91
CA ALA A 146 -1.79 -1.15 -7.60
C ALA A 146 -1.44 0.17 -8.30
N ALA A 147 -1.73 0.29 -9.62
CA ALA A 147 -1.58 1.56 -10.34
C ALA A 147 -2.40 2.67 -9.70
N LEU A 148 -3.70 2.41 -9.45
CA LEU A 148 -4.60 3.39 -8.86
C LEU A 148 -4.16 3.81 -7.46
N GLY A 149 -3.71 2.86 -6.64
CA GLY A 149 -3.16 3.13 -5.30
C GLY A 149 -1.96 4.07 -5.35
N MET A 150 -1.00 3.82 -6.26
CA MET A 150 0.16 4.69 -6.46
C MET A 150 -0.22 6.10 -6.94
N TRP A 151 -1.14 6.20 -7.91
CA TRP A 151 -1.55 7.50 -8.45
C TRP A 151 -2.30 8.34 -7.42
N VAL A 152 -3.24 7.74 -6.68
CA VAL A 152 -3.96 8.46 -5.62
C VAL A 152 -3.01 8.84 -4.49
N PHE A 153 -2.08 7.96 -4.09
CA PHE A 153 -1.02 8.30 -3.15
C PHE A 153 -0.22 9.53 -3.64
N GLY A 154 0.27 9.50 -4.88
CA GLY A 154 1.08 10.58 -5.44
C GLY A 154 0.35 11.92 -5.46
N LEU A 155 -0.91 11.91 -5.88
CA LEU A 155 -1.76 13.11 -5.87
C LEU A 155 -1.96 13.65 -4.44
N LEU A 156 -2.34 12.79 -3.49
CA LEU A 156 -2.54 13.20 -2.10
C LEU A 156 -1.26 13.70 -1.45
N HIS A 157 -0.13 13.07 -1.75
CA HIS A 157 1.17 13.50 -1.26
C HIS A 157 1.53 14.90 -1.76
N CYS A 158 1.35 15.17 -3.06
CA CYS A 158 1.52 16.52 -3.62
C CYS A 158 0.57 17.53 -2.97
N LEU A 159 -0.71 17.20 -2.76
CA LEU A 159 -1.66 18.10 -2.10
C LEU A 159 -1.26 18.42 -0.65
N VAL A 160 -0.76 17.43 0.09
CA VAL A 160 -0.26 17.61 1.46
C VAL A 160 0.98 18.51 1.49
N LEU A 161 1.91 18.33 0.55
CA LEU A 161 3.10 19.19 0.42
C LEU A 161 2.73 20.63 0.03
N ALA A 162 1.82 20.80 -0.93
CA ALA A 162 1.35 22.11 -1.36
C ALA A 162 0.62 22.86 -0.24
N SER A 163 -0.29 22.19 0.45
CA SER A 163 -1.03 22.78 1.59
C SER A 163 -0.18 23.03 2.83
N SER A 164 0.98 22.38 2.93
CA SER A 164 1.98 22.66 3.97
C SER A 164 2.87 23.87 3.62
N GLY A 165 2.76 24.42 2.40
CA GLY A 165 3.59 25.52 1.92
C GLY A 165 5.06 25.14 1.68
N SER A 166 5.37 23.84 1.66
CA SER A 166 6.75 23.35 1.51
C SER A 166 7.21 23.34 0.07
N TYR A 167 6.27 23.25 -0.87
CA TYR A 167 6.50 23.29 -2.31
C TYR A 167 5.39 24.08 -2.99
N GLU A 168 5.75 24.82 -4.05
CA GLU A 168 4.77 25.47 -4.90
C GLU A 168 3.97 24.43 -5.69
N TRP A 169 2.67 24.65 -5.84
CA TRP A 169 1.80 23.73 -6.58
C TRP A 169 2.24 23.54 -8.04
N GLY A 170 2.68 24.61 -8.72
CA GLY A 170 3.17 24.53 -10.10
C GLY A 170 4.32 23.53 -10.25
N PHE A 171 5.32 23.63 -9.38
CA PHE A 171 6.42 22.68 -9.32
C PHE A 171 5.94 21.24 -9.08
N LEU A 172 5.03 21.01 -8.11
CA LEU A 172 4.54 19.66 -7.82
C LEU A 172 3.74 19.07 -8.99
N GLN A 173 2.97 19.88 -9.70
CA GLN A 173 2.16 19.45 -10.83
C GLN A 173 3.00 19.14 -12.06
N GLU A 174 3.99 19.97 -12.37
CA GLU A 174 4.80 19.86 -13.59
C GLU A 174 5.97 18.89 -13.43
N GLU A 175 6.61 18.88 -12.27
CA GLU A 175 7.88 18.18 -12.06
C GLU A 175 7.76 16.92 -11.18
N ILE A 176 6.69 16.74 -10.39
CA ILE A 176 6.59 15.61 -9.44
C ILE A 176 5.46 14.65 -9.81
N LEU A 177 4.27 15.18 -10.11
CA LEU A 177 3.09 14.36 -10.42
C LEU A 177 3.29 13.43 -11.64
N PRO A 178 3.99 13.83 -12.72
CA PRO A 178 4.30 12.92 -13.83
C PRO A 178 5.15 11.73 -13.41
N TYR A 179 6.06 11.88 -12.44
CA TYR A 179 6.83 10.75 -11.92
C TYR A 179 5.96 9.80 -11.11
N TYR A 180 5.00 10.28 -10.31
CA TYR A 180 4.04 9.41 -9.65
C TYR A 180 3.14 8.68 -10.64
N PHE A 181 2.71 9.36 -11.71
CA PHE A 181 1.99 8.72 -12.81
C PHE A 181 2.82 7.61 -13.44
N LEU A 182 4.09 7.88 -13.74
CA LEU A 182 5.03 6.90 -14.28
C LEU A 182 5.26 5.73 -13.31
N MET A 183 5.40 6.00 -12.01
CA MET A 183 5.62 4.99 -10.96
C MET A 183 4.42 4.05 -10.76
N GLY A 184 3.21 4.45 -11.17
CA GLY A 184 2.05 3.54 -11.16
C GLY A 184 2.25 2.32 -12.05
N TRP A 185 3.05 2.42 -13.13
CA TRP A 185 3.34 1.28 -13.99
C TRP A 185 4.27 0.26 -13.30
N PRO A 186 5.48 0.61 -12.80
CA PRO A 186 6.28 -0.31 -11.99
C PRO A 186 5.52 -0.89 -10.80
N GLU A 187 4.70 -0.10 -10.10
CA GLU A 187 3.88 -0.61 -8.98
C GLU A 187 2.90 -1.69 -9.44
N ALA A 188 2.18 -1.44 -10.54
CA ALA A 188 1.22 -2.37 -11.11
C ALA A 188 1.87 -3.63 -11.63
N PHE A 189 3.00 -3.53 -12.33
CA PHE A 189 3.72 -4.70 -12.83
C PHE A 189 4.36 -5.50 -11.69
N ALA A 190 4.98 -4.84 -10.72
CA ALA A 190 5.54 -5.52 -9.56
C ALA A 190 4.45 -6.27 -8.79
N THR A 191 3.34 -5.59 -8.44
CA THR A 191 2.24 -6.24 -7.71
C THR A 191 1.58 -7.33 -8.56
N GLY A 192 1.21 -7.01 -9.80
CA GLY A 192 0.49 -7.89 -10.70
C GLY A 192 1.24 -9.17 -11.04
N LEU A 193 2.51 -9.08 -11.40
CA LEU A 193 3.34 -10.25 -11.73
C LEU A 193 3.57 -11.12 -10.50
N ASN A 194 3.90 -10.53 -9.35
CA ASN A 194 4.10 -11.29 -8.12
C ASN A 194 2.82 -12.02 -7.69
N LEU A 195 1.65 -11.37 -7.76
CA LEU A 195 0.39 -12.01 -7.41
C LEU A 195 -0.03 -13.07 -8.42
N THR A 196 0.26 -12.87 -9.71
CA THR A 196 0.04 -13.90 -10.75
C THR A 196 0.84 -15.17 -10.42
N LEU A 197 2.12 -15.02 -10.10
CA LEU A 197 2.96 -16.16 -9.72
C LEU A 197 2.49 -16.80 -8.40
N LEU A 198 2.21 -16.00 -7.37
CA LEU A 198 1.79 -16.53 -6.08
C LEU A 198 0.47 -17.29 -6.16
N VAL A 199 -0.53 -16.78 -6.89
CA VAL A 199 -1.81 -17.47 -7.03
C VAL A 199 -1.66 -18.79 -7.79
N VAL A 200 -0.77 -18.86 -8.79
CA VAL A 200 -0.57 -20.11 -9.55
C VAL A 200 0.22 -21.14 -8.75
N TRP A 201 1.28 -20.72 -8.04
CA TRP A 201 2.23 -21.64 -7.41
C TRP A 201 1.97 -21.90 -5.92
N GLN A 202 1.45 -20.91 -5.19
CA GLN A 202 1.22 -20.95 -3.75
C GLN A 202 -0.09 -20.20 -3.37
N PRO A 203 -1.25 -20.57 -3.92
CA PRO A 203 -2.51 -19.85 -3.69
C PRO A 203 -2.87 -19.72 -2.21
N GLN A 204 -2.50 -20.70 -1.38
CA GLN A 204 -2.69 -20.69 0.06
C GLN A 204 -1.87 -19.62 0.81
N TRP A 205 -1.04 -18.84 0.12
CA TRP A 205 -0.35 -17.67 0.67
C TRP A 205 -1.14 -16.37 0.47
N VAL A 206 -2.14 -16.37 -0.43
CA VAL A 206 -2.90 -15.18 -0.83
C VAL A 206 -4.29 -15.22 -0.20
N SER A 207 -4.44 -14.57 0.96
CA SER A 207 -5.68 -14.64 1.75
C SER A 207 -6.93 -14.07 1.07
N SER A 208 -6.78 -13.23 0.05
CA SER A 208 -7.90 -12.68 -0.72
C SER A 208 -8.29 -13.51 -1.95
N PHE A 209 -7.54 -14.58 -2.25
CA PHE A 209 -7.82 -15.49 -3.35
C PHE A 209 -8.31 -16.85 -2.85
N ASP A 210 -9.29 -17.41 -3.55
CA ASP A 210 -9.81 -18.77 -3.31
C ASP A 210 -9.91 -19.50 -4.65
N ASP A 211 -9.03 -20.48 -4.87
CA ASP A 211 -8.96 -21.29 -6.08
C ASP A 211 -10.32 -21.87 -6.48
N ARG A 212 -11.10 -22.32 -5.48
CA ARG A 212 -12.41 -22.93 -5.72
C ARG A 212 -13.38 -21.91 -6.29
N LYS A 213 -13.23 -20.64 -5.92
CA LYS A 213 -14.14 -19.57 -6.35
C LYS A 213 -13.75 -18.98 -7.70
N TYR A 214 -12.44 -18.90 -8.01
CA TYR A 214 -11.93 -18.19 -9.18
C TYR A 214 -11.50 -19.07 -10.36
N LEU A 215 -11.32 -20.39 -10.14
CA LEU A 215 -10.94 -21.36 -11.18
C LEU A 215 -12.08 -22.32 -11.57
N GLN A 216 -13.21 -22.28 -10.86
CA GLN A 216 -14.39 -23.08 -11.25
C GLN A 216 -14.98 -22.55 -12.55
N LYS A 217 -15.24 -23.47 -13.49
CA LYS A 217 -15.92 -23.16 -14.74
C LYS A 217 -17.38 -22.86 -14.42
N HIS A 218 -17.84 -21.66 -14.75
CA HIS A 218 -19.27 -21.35 -14.76
C HIS A 218 -19.81 -21.80 -16.11
N ASP A 219 -20.62 -22.86 -16.11
CA ASP A 219 -21.33 -23.37 -17.29
C ASP A 219 -22.53 -22.47 -17.65
#